data_AF-A0A7S1SYQ0-F1
#
_entry.id   AF-A0A7S1SYQ0-F1
#
_cell.length_a   1.000
_cell.length_b   1.000
_cell.length_c   1.000
_cell.angle_alpha   90.00
_cell.angle_beta   90.00
_cell.angle_gamma   90.00
#
_symmetry.space_group_name_H-M   'P 1'
#
loop_
_entity.id
_entity.type
_entity.pdbx_description
1 polymer ?
#
loop_
_entity_poly.entity_id
_entity_poly.type
_entity_poly.pdbx_seq_one_letter_code
_entity_poly.pdbx_strand_id
1 'polypeptide(L)'
;RDEGVQDHMTVVHGDFKEENLLFSADGRRCAAHDFQYCGRGLGAKDVAYLFCSGLDSALLPAREAELLGHYHAELMARLSPRGMGATYTVEVLHVHLDYALADFVRFMDGWGYWGNNRWARTKVEAFLKRLE
;
A
#
# COMPACT_ATOMS: atom_id res chain seq x y z
N ARG A 1 -1.83 -10.76 -17.57
CA ARG A 1 -1.73 -12.06 -16.85
C ARG A 1 -1.97 -11.72 -15.39
N ASP A 2 -2.75 -12.48 -14.66
CA ASP A 2 -3.01 -12.25 -13.23
C ASP A 2 -1.64 -12.37 -12.52
N GLU A 3 -1.00 -11.25 -12.15
CA GLU A 3 0.41 -11.20 -11.70
C GLU A 3 0.61 -11.81 -10.30
N GLY A 4 0.08 -13.01 -10.09
CA GLY A 4 0.10 -13.69 -8.79
C GLY A 4 -0.83 -13.05 -7.76
N VAL A 5 -1.83 -12.23 -8.16
CA VAL A 5 -2.75 -11.57 -7.22
C VAL A 5 -3.35 -12.57 -6.23
N GLN A 6 -3.82 -13.73 -6.71
CA GLN A 6 -4.39 -14.77 -5.85
C GLN A 6 -3.35 -15.47 -4.97
N ASP A 7 -2.11 -15.60 -5.46
CA ASP A 7 -1.00 -16.30 -4.80
C ASP A 7 -0.32 -15.48 -3.70
N HIS A 8 -0.65 -14.18 -3.63
CA HIS A 8 -0.03 -13.21 -2.72
C HIS A 8 -1.01 -12.58 -1.72
N MET A 9 -2.21 -13.14 -1.61
CA MET A 9 -3.21 -12.66 -0.65
C MET A 9 -2.75 -12.94 0.79
N THR A 10 -2.88 -11.94 1.65
CA THR A 10 -2.57 -11.98 3.08
C THR A 10 -3.75 -11.45 3.89
N VAL A 11 -3.66 -11.52 5.21
CA VAL A 11 -4.52 -10.71 6.09
C VAL A 11 -4.03 -9.26 6.03
N VAL A 12 -4.95 -8.35 5.71
CA VAL A 12 -4.72 -6.90 5.71
C VAL A 12 -5.45 -6.26 6.88
N HIS A 13 -4.95 -5.11 7.34
CA HIS A 13 -5.69 -4.24 8.25
C HIS A 13 -6.96 -3.70 7.57
N GLY A 14 -6.85 -3.33 6.30
CA GLY A 14 -7.97 -2.93 5.43
C GLY A 14 -8.34 -1.45 5.51
N ASP A 15 -7.93 -0.77 6.61
CA ASP A 15 -8.04 0.68 6.81
C ASP A 15 -6.75 1.24 7.47
N PHE A 16 -5.58 0.94 6.91
CA PHE A 16 -4.28 1.27 7.53
C PHE A 16 -3.88 2.72 7.24
N LYS A 17 -4.52 3.66 7.95
CA LYS A 17 -4.31 5.10 7.82
C LYS A 17 -3.59 5.71 9.02
N GLU A 18 -3.03 6.92 8.87
CA GLU A 18 -2.28 7.59 9.93
C GLU A 18 -3.08 7.74 11.24
N GLU A 19 -4.39 7.97 11.14
CA GLU A 19 -5.29 8.13 12.28
C GLU A 19 -5.49 6.83 13.06
N ASN A 20 -5.15 5.69 12.46
CA ASN A 20 -5.22 4.36 13.06
C ASN A 20 -3.85 3.89 13.59
N LEU A 21 -2.85 4.79 13.66
CA LEU A 21 -1.51 4.51 14.16
C LEU A 21 -1.20 5.28 15.44
N LEU A 22 -0.78 4.56 16.48
CA LEU A 22 -0.21 5.12 17.69
C LEU A 22 1.31 5.08 17.58
N PHE A 23 1.96 6.18 17.94
CA PHE A 23 3.42 6.28 17.98
C PHE A 23 3.91 6.41 19.42
N SER A 24 5.04 5.77 19.74
CA SER A 24 5.73 6.04 21.00
C SER A 24 6.24 7.48 21.02
N ALA A 25 6.43 8.05 22.22
CA ALA A 25 6.87 9.44 22.38
C ALA A 25 8.21 9.75 21.68
N ASP A 26 9.07 8.75 21.49
CA ASP A 26 10.33 8.86 20.76
C ASP A 26 10.23 8.55 19.25
N GLY A 27 9.03 8.23 18.76
CA GLY A 27 8.74 7.90 17.36
C GLY A 27 9.33 6.57 16.87
N ARG A 28 9.97 5.76 17.74
CA ARG A 28 10.68 4.53 17.34
C ARG A 28 9.81 3.30 17.24
N ARG A 29 8.61 3.35 17.83
CA ARG A 29 7.65 2.24 17.82
C ARG A 29 6.31 2.78 17.39
N CYS A 30 5.56 1.94 16.68
CA CYS A 30 4.17 2.20 16.40
C CYS A 30 3.32 0.96 16.67
N ALA A 31 2.02 1.19 16.86
CA ALA A 31 1.01 0.14 16.94
C ALA A 31 -0.22 0.58 16.14
N ALA A 32 -0.81 -0.34 15.38
CA ALA A 32 -2.07 -0.10 14.69
C ALA A 32 -3.26 -0.42 15.61
N HIS A 33 -4.36 0.32 15.46
CA HIS A 33 -5.64 0.03 16.08
C HIS A 33 -6.78 0.12 15.06
N ASP A 34 -8.00 -0.22 15.48
CA ASP A 34 -9.21 -0.22 14.63
C ASP A 34 -9.18 -1.26 13.49
N PHE A 35 -9.19 -2.53 13.89
CA PHE A 35 -9.16 -3.70 12.99
C PHE A 35 -10.53 -4.07 12.40
N GLN A 36 -11.50 -3.14 12.35
CA GLN A 36 -12.87 -3.43 11.92
C GLN A 36 -12.98 -3.83 10.44
N TYR A 37 -11.99 -3.46 9.60
CA TYR A 37 -11.94 -3.75 8.17
C TYR A 37 -10.98 -4.88 7.79
N CYS A 38 -10.53 -5.67 8.76
CA CYS A 38 -9.61 -6.78 8.50
C CYS A 38 -10.20 -7.82 7.57
N GLY A 39 -9.37 -8.35 6.68
CA GLY A 39 -9.80 -9.36 5.72
C GLY A 39 -8.66 -9.88 4.86
N ARG A 40 -9.01 -10.75 3.91
CA ARG A 40 -8.06 -11.28 2.92
C ARG A 40 -7.88 -10.27 1.79
N GLY A 41 -6.66 -9.84 1.53
CA GLY A 41 -6.33 -8.81 0.54
C GLY A 41 -4.87 -8.82 0.10
N LEU A 42 -4.54 -8.01 -0.90
CA LEU A 42 -3.15 -7.72 -1.24
C LEU A 42 -2.54 -6.85 -0.12
N GLY A 43 -1.38 -7.23 0.40
CA GLY A 43 -0.69 -6.45 1.44
C GLY A 43 -0.42 -4.99 1.03
N ALA A 44 -0.28 -4.74 -0.28
CA ALA A 44 -0.14 -3.41 -0.84
C ALA A 44 -1.35 -2.48 -0.56
N LYS A 45 -2.51 -3.02 -0.17
CA LYS A 45 -3.67 -2.22 0.27
C LYS A 45 -3.34 -1.35 1.47
N ASP A 46 -2.69 -1.91 2.48
CA ASP A 46 -2.32 -1.15 3.68
C ASP A 46 -1.22 -0.11 3.37
N VAL A 47 -0.33 -0.41 2.42
CA VAL A 47 0.66 0.55 1.90
C VAL A 47 -0.02 1.71 1.17
N ALA A 48 -0.99 1.42 0.31
CA ALA A 48 -1.76 2.44 -0.41
C ALA A 48 -2.50 3.38 0.56
N TYR A 49 -3.18 2.83 1.57
CA TYR A 49 -3.87 3.63 2.58
C TYR A 49 -2.89 4.49 3.38
N LEU A 50 -1.74 3.95 3.78
CA LEU A 50 -0.72 4.72 4.49
C LEU A 50 -0.15 5.85 3.63
N PHE A 51 0.14 5.57 2.36
CA PHE A 51 0.69 6.57 1.45
C PHE A 51 -0.33 7.65 1.12
N CYS A 52 -1.61 7.29 1.00
CA CYS A 52 -2.68 8.25 0.78
C CYS A 52 -2.94 9.13 2.01
N SER A 53 -2.85 8.56 3.22
CA SER A 53 -3.22 9.25 4.46
C SER A 53 -2.06 9.99 5.14
N GLY A 54 -0.92 9.33 5.30
CA GLY A 54 0.11 9.72 6.27
C GLY A 54 1.38 10.35 5.70
N LEU A 55 1.43 10.65 4.41
CA LEU A 55 2.59 11.26 3.77
C LEU A 55 2.27 12.65 3.23
N ASP A 56 3.25 13.56 3.31
CA ASP A 56 3.12 14.88 2.69
C ASP A 56 3.03 14.74 1.16
N SER A 57 1.94 15.29 0.61
CA SER A 57 1.64 15.30 -0.83
C SER A 57 2.76 15.88 -1.71
N ALA A 58 3.54 16.83 -1.18
CA ALA A 58 4.64 17.46 -1.90
C ALA A 58 5.89 16.56 -1.95
N LEU A 59 6.06 15.69 -0.95
CA LEU A 59 7.23 14.84 -0.82
C LEU A 59 7.04 13.46 -1.43
N LEU A 60 5.82 12.93 -1.39
CA LEU A 60 5.52 11.57 -1.85
C LEU A 60 6.04 11.27 -3.27
N PRO A 61 5.81 12.10 -4.30
CA PRO A 61 6.30 11.79 -5.65
C PRO A 61 7.82 11.62 -5.74
N ALA A 62 8.58 12.41 -4.99
CA ALA A 62 10.04 12.36 -4.99
C ALA A 62 10.60 11.20 -4.15
N ARG A 63 9.83 10.72 -3.16
CA ARG A 63 10.24 9.68 -2.21
C ARG A 63 9.63 8.31 -2.48
N GLU A 64 8.68 8.22 -3.41
CA GLU A 64 7.89 7.01 -3.66
C GLU A 64 8.77 5.76 -3.87
N ALA A 65 9.74 5.84 -4.78
CA ALA A 65 10.63 4.74 -5.10
C ALA A 65 11.49 4.31 -3.90
N GLU A 66 11.97 5.27 -3.12
CA GLU A 66 12.75 5.00 -1.90
C GLU A 66 11.90 4.30 -0.85
N LEU A 67 10.68 4.81 -0.59
CA LEU A 67 9.78 4.27 0.43
C LEU A 67 9.29 2.86 0.06
N LEU A 68 8.94 2.63 -1.20
CA LEU A 68 8.54 1.30 -1.68
C LEU A 68 9.71 0.32 -1.67
N GLY A 69 10.91 0.76 -2.06
CA GLY A 69 12.12 -0.04 -1.96
C GLY A 69 12.44 -0.42 -0.51
N HIS A 70 12.31 0.51 0.43
CA HIS A 70 12.49 0.25 1.85
C HIS A 70 11.46 -0.75 2.39
N TYR A 71 10.17 -0.53 2.09
CA TYR A 71 9.11 -1.46 2.48
C TYR A 71 9.35 -2.88 1.94
N HIS A 72 9.71 -3.01 0.66
CA HIS A 72 9.99 -4.29 0.03
C HIS A 72 11.18 -5.00 0.68
N ALA A 73 12.28 -4.27 0.91
CA ALA A 73 13.47 -4.81 1.56
C ALA A 73 13.17 -5.33 2.98
N GLU A 74 12.45 -4.56 3.79
CA GLU A 74 12.04 -4.96 5.15
C GLU A 74 11.09 -6.17 5.12
N LEU A 75 10.17 -6.20 4.16
CA LEU A 75 9.27 -7.34 3.98
C LEU A 75 10.06 -8.60 3.62
N MET A 76 10.98 -8.53 2.67
CA MET A 76 11.81 -9.68 2.26
C MET A 76 12.71 -10.14 3.39
N ALA A 77 13.34 -9.23 4.14
CA ALA A 77 14.15 -9.58 5.30
C ALA A 77 13.38 -10.42 6.35
N ARG A 78 12.06 -10.24 6.44
CA ARG A 78 11.17 -11.01 7.35
C ARG A 78 10.61 -12.29 6.72
N LEU A 79 10.43 -12.33 5.40
CA LEU A 79 9.85 -13.47 4.68
C LEU A 79 10.89 -14.50 4.23
N SER A 80 12.06 -14.07 3.75
CA SER A 80 13.10 -14.96 3.22
C SER A 80 13.58 -16.02 4.22
N PRO A 81 13.79 -15.71 5.52
CA PRO A 81 14.15 -16.73 6.51
C PRO A 81 13.09 -17.83 6.72
N ARG A 82 11.85 -17.59 6.27
CA ARG A 82 10.73 -18.53 6.35
C ARG A 82 10.53 -19.30 5.04
N GLY A 83 11.43 -19.15 4.06
CA GLY A 83 11.26 -19.70 2.71
C GLY A 83 10.11 -19.05 1.93
N MET A 84 9.69 -17.84 2.32
CA MET A 84 8.60 -17.10 1.69
C MET A 84 9.13 -15.88 0.92
N GLY A 85 8.29 -15.33 0.03
CA GLY A 85 8.58 -14.07 -0.68
C GLY A 85 9.44 -14.20 -1.93
N ALA A 86 9.91 -15.41 -2.28
CA ALA A 86 10.78 -15.63 -3.45
C ALA A 86 10.19 -15.12 -4.78
N THR A 87 8.86 -15.16 -4.92
CA THR A 87 8.14 -14.68 -6.10
C THR A 87 7.59 -13.26 -5.97
N TYR A 88 7.71 -12.63 -4.78
CA TYR A 88 7.19 -11.31 -4.52
C TYR A 88 8.25 -10.24 -4.76
N THR A 89 8.52 -9.92 -6.03
CA THR A 89 9.53 -8.93 -6.41
C THR A 89 9.03 -7.49 -6.19
N VAL A 90 9.94 -6.51 -6.33
CA VAL A 90 9.54 -5.09 -6.23
C VAL A 90 8.58 -4.71 -7.36
N GLU A 91 8.72 -5.30 -8.54
CA GLU A 91 7.82 -5.12 -9.67
C GLU A 91 6.42 -5.66 -9.35
N VAL A 92 6.32 -6.83 -8.72
CA VAL A 92 5.04 -7.38 -8.24
C VAL A 92 4.41 -6.47 -7.18
N LEU A 93 5.21 -5.91 -6.27
CA LEU A 93 4.72 -4.92 -5.31
C LEU A 93 4.14 -3.68 -6.02
N HIS A 94 4.80 -3.17 -7.05
CA HIS A 94 4.30 -2.02 -7.82
C HIS A 94 2.96 -2.33 -8.49
N VAL A 95 2.81 -3.49 -9.12
CA VAL A 95 1.54 -3.86 -9.74
C VAL A 95 0.43 -4.06 -8.69
N HIS A 96 0.76 -4.67 -7.55
CA HIS A 96 -0.22 -4.81 -6.46
C HIS A 96 -0.61 -3.47 -5.85
N LEU A 97 0.32 -2.51 -5.79
CA LEU A 97 0.04 -1.14 -5.39
C LEU A 97 -0.90 -0.46 -6.40
N ASP A 98 -0.70 -0.66 -7.70
CA ASP A 98 -1.59 -0.11 -8.72
C ASP A 98 -3.02 -0.65 -8.59
N TYR A 99 -3.20 -1.95 -8.35
CA TYR A 99 -4.52 -2.54 -8.03
C TYR A 99 -5.12 -1.98 -6.74
N ALA A 100 -4.31 -1.85 -5.68
CA ALA A 100 -4.74 -1.30 -4.41
C ALA A 100 -5.18 0.18 -4.53
N LEU A 101 -4.43 0.98 -5.29
CA LEU A 101 -4.77 2.37 -5.58
C LEU A 101 -6.02 2.49 -6.44
N ALA A 102 -6.23 1.57 -7.41
CA ALA A 102 -7.46 1.54 -8.18
C ALA A 102 -8.68 1.25 -7.29
N ASP A 103 -8.59 0.30 -6.35
CA ASP A 103 -9.64 0.05 -5.34
C ASP A 103 -9.87 1.28 -4.45
N PHE A 104 -8.80 1.90 -3.96
CA PHE A 104 -8.86 3.10 -3.15
C PHE A 104 -9.56 4.25 -3.90
N VAL A 105 -9.08 4.62 -5.09
CA VAL A 105 -9.67 5.70 -5.90
C VAL A 105 -11.13 5.42 -6.22
N ARG A 106 -11.48 4.18 -6.59
CA ARG A 106 -12.89 3.77 -6.82
C ARG A 106 -13.75 4.00 -5.58
N PHE A 107 -13.26 3.67 -4.39
CA PHE A 107 -13.97 3.92 -3.13
C PHE A 107 -14.12 5.43 -2.87
N MET A 108 -13.05 6.18 -3.05
CA MET A 108 -13.00 7.62 -2.79
C MET A 108 -13.86 8.44 -3.77
N ASP A 109 -13.95 8.05 -5.03
CA ASP A 109 -14.87 8.67 -6.00
C ASP A 109 -16.34 8.58 -5.56
N GLY A 110 -16.71 7.55 -4.79
CA GLY A 110 -18.07 7.39 -4.26
C GLY A 110 -18.30 7.99 -2.87
N TRP A 111 -17.24 8.26 -2.11
CA TRP A 111 -17.33 8.63 -0.69
C TRP A 111 -16.87 10.06 -0.38
N GLY A 112 -16.03 10.64 -1.24
CA GLY A 112 -15.36 11.92 -1.00
C GLY A 112 -13.87 11.75 -0.71
N TYR A 113 -13.10 12.80 -0.97
CA TYR A 113 -11.64 12.74 -1.06
C TYR A 113 -10.93 13.34 0.17
N TRP A 114 -9.88 12.67 0.65
CA TRP A 114 -8.95 13.13 1.69
C TRP A 114 -7.53 12.58 1.43
N GLY A 115 -6.48 13.27 1.87
CA GLY A 115 -5.09 12.83 1.63
C GLY A 115 -4.57 13.02 0.19
N ASN A 116 -3.63 12.17 -0.23
CA ASN A 116 -2.83 12.27 -1.47
C ASN A 116 -3.59 11.86 -2.75
N ASN A 117 -4.76 12.45 -2.95
CA ASN A 117 -5.70 12.07 -4.01
C ASN A 117 -5.19 12.32 -5.42
N ARG A 118 -4.47 13.43 -5.63
CA ARG A 118 -3.88 13.73 -6.93
C ARG A 118 -2.87 12.65 -7.33
N TRP A 119 -1.99 12.28 -6.40
CA TRP A 119 -1.00 11.22 -6.63
C TRP A 119 -1.68 9.90 -6.94
N ALA A 120 -2.63 9.46 -6.11
CA ALA A 120 -3.35 8.21 -6.32
C ALA A 120 -4.07 8.17 -7.68
N ARG A 121 -4.81 9.24 -8.03
CA ARG A 121 -5.50 9.33 -9.33
C ARG A 121 -4.55 9.31 -10.52
N THR A 122 -3.44 10.05 -10.47
CA THR A 122 -2.43 10.02 -11.54
C THR A 122 -1.85 8.62 -11.75
N LYS A 123 -1.61 7.87 -10.68
CA LYS A 123 -1.13 6.48 -10.75
C LYS A 123 -2.17 5.56 -11.37
N VAL A 124 -3.43 5.66 -10.93
CA VAL A 124 -4.54 4.87 -11.48
C VAL A 124 -4.77 5.18 -12.96
N GLU A 125 -4.76 6.45 -13.38
CA GLU A 125 -4.88 6.84 -14.78
C GLU A 125 -3.75 6.25 -15.65
N ALA A 126 -2.51 6.27 -15.15
CA ALA A 126 -1.38 5.65 -15.83
C ALA A 126 -1.52 4.12 -15.88
N PHE A 127 -2.02 3.50 -14.81
CA PHE A 127 -2.25 2.06 -14.75
C PHE A 127 -3.31 1.60 -15.75
N LEU A 128 -4.48 2.27 -15.78
CA LEU A 128 -5.57 1.91 -16.69
C LEU A 128 -5.14 2.00 -18.16
N LYS A 129 -4.35 3.01 -18.53
CA LYS A 129 -3.79 3.14 -19.90
C LYS A 129 -2.84 2.01 -20.30
N ARG A 130 -2.26 1.26 -19.35
CA ARG A 130 -1.41 0.09 -19.63
C ARG A 130 -2.22 -1.19 -19.83
N LEU A 131 -3.51 -1.17 -19.47
CA LEU A 131 -4.43 -2.30 -19.63
C LEU A 131 -5.19 -2.25 -20.96
N GLU A 132 -5.21 -1.08 -21.62
CA GLU A 132 -5.71 -0.85 -22.97
C GLU A 132 -4.73 -1.39 -24.03
#